data_AF-A0A1F7NN28-F1
#
_entry.id   AF-A0A1F7NN28-F1
#
_cell.length_a   1.000
_cell.length_b   1.000
_cell.length_c   1.000
_cell.angle_alpha   90.00
_cell.angle_beta   90.00
_cell.angle_gamma   90.00
#
_symmetry.space_group_name_H-M   'P 1'
#
loop_
_entity.id
_entity.type
_entity.pdbx_description
1 polymer ?
#
loop_
_entity_poly.entity_id
_entity_poly.type
_entity_poly.pdbx_seq_one_letter_code
_entity_poly.pdbx_strand_id
1 'polypeptide(L)'
;MVVWAVCLYPVALLLYQFQTANLGANPIEHVTRTLGIWTLRILLASLAMTPLRILFGISWPIAFRRLLGLFAFFSVCLHFSVWIVLDHFFDWPRMGADILKRPYITVGMLALTLLVPLAATSTAGMVKRLGGLAWRRLHRLVYVAGVLGALHFLWLAKKGRDEPFVYAGVLALLLGVRLVDWARRAAKRRWTAAPASESARAAPRRVLALLVLLSVGLPGWMGSPAEGQALRRGRPVPDIAGAPWINSPPLTTSGLKGRVVLVEFWTYG
;
A
#
# COMPACT_ATOMS: atom_id res chain seq x y z
N MET A 1 24.20 10.11 1.98
CA MET A 1 24.34 9.57 0.61
C MET A 1 23.58 8.26 0.42
N VAL A 2 23.75 7.25 1.28
CA VAL A 2 23.04 5.96 1.15
C VAL A 2 21.50 6.09 1.06
N VAL A 3 20.86 6.87 1.92
CA VAL A 3 19.38 7.03 1.90
C VAL A 3 18.89 7.62 0.56
N TRP A 4 19.63 8.57 -0.01
CA TRP A 4 19.29 9.16 -1.32
C TRP A 4 19.38 8.11 -2.42
N ALA A 5 20.46 7.32 -2.44
CA ALA A 5 20.65 6.25 -3.41
C ALA A 5 19.52 5.20 -3.32
N VAL A 6 19.13 4.80 -2.10
CA VAL A 6 18.02 3.85 -1.88
C VAL A 6 16.68 4.43 -2.36
N CYS A 7 16.40 5.70 -2.10
CA CYS A 7 15.15 6.32 -2.56
C CYS A 7 15.10 6.52 -4.08
N LEU A 8 16.25 6.74 -4.74
CA LEU A 8 16.33 6.90 -6.19
C LEU A 8 16.50 5.57 -6.94
N TYR A 9 16.83 4.49 -6.24
CA TYR A 9 16.98 3.15 -6.80
C TYR A 9 15.86 2.71 -7.74
N PRO A 10 14.54 2.85 -7.43
CA PRO A 10 13.49 2.44 -8.37
C PRO A 10 13.54 3.18 -9.70
N VAL A 11 13.87 4.47 -9.68
CA VAL A 11 13.98 5.27 -10.90
C VAL A 11 15.18 4.79 -11.71
N ALA A 12 16.33 4.61 -11.07
CA ALA A 12 17.53 4.08 -11.73
C ALA A 12 17.30 2.68 -12.33
N LEU A 13 16.61 1.80 -11.60
CA LEU A 13 16.26 0.46 -12.05
C LEU A 13 15.34 0.50 -13.29
N LEU A 14 14.31 1.35 -13.27
CA LEU A 14 13.39 1.48 -14.40
C LEU A 14 14.07 2.08 -15.63
N LEU A 15 14.97 3.06 -15.45
CA LEU A 15 15.76 3.63 -16.54
C LEU A 15 16.72 2.61 -17.16
N TYR A 16 17.32 1.75 -16.33
CA TYR A 16 18.14 0.64 -16.80
C TYR A 16 17.30 -0.37 -17.60
N GLN A 17 16.16 -0.81 -17.05
CA GLN A 17 15.26 -1.76 -17.72
C GLN A 17 14.69 -1.20 -19.03
N PHE A 18 14.43 0.10 -19.10
CA PHE A 18 14.02 0.78 -20.33
C PHE A 18 15.13 0.71 -21.40
N GLN A 19 16.37 1.04 -21.03
CA GLN A 19 17.50 1.00 -21.96
C GLN A 19 17.84 -0.41 -22.45
N THR A 20 17.66 -1.43 -21.62
CA THR A 20 17.89 -2.83 -22.00
C THR A 20 16.65 -3.51 -22.59
N ALA A 21 15.59 -2.76 -22.92
CA ALA A 21 14.31 -3.27 -23.42
C ALA A 21 13.71 -4.41 -22.56
N ASN A 22 13.93 -4.38 -21.24
CA ASN A 22 13.60 -5.45 -20.30
C ASN A 22 12.49 -5.03 -19.32
N LEU A 23 11.48 -4.30 -19.80
CA LEU A 23 10.30 -3.89 -19.02
C LEU A 23 9.19 -4.96 -19.01
N GLY A 24 9.36 -6.04 -19.77
CA GLY A 24 8.39 -7.12 -19.92
C GLY A 24 7.24 -6.78 -20.87
N ALA A 25 6.22 -7.64 -20.89
CA ALA A 25 5.12 -7.58 -21.86
C ALA A 25 4.20 -6.36 -21.71
N ASN A 26 4.04 -5.84 -20.48
CA ASN A 26 3.24 -4.64 -20.20
C ASN A 26 4.10 -3.60 -19.46
N PRO A 27 4.83 -2.74 -20.19
CA PRO A 27 5.79 -1.82 -19.60
C PRO A 27 5.12 -0.77 -18.71
N ILE A 28 3.93 -0.28 -19.09
CA ILE A 28 3.19 0.73 -18.32
C ILE A 28 2.72 0.15 -16.98
N GLU A 29 2.14 -1.06 -16.97
CA GLU A 29 1.76 -1.72 -15.72
C GLU A 29 2.97 -1.97 -14.82
N HIS A 30 4.10 -2.40 -15.40
CA HIS A 30 5.32 -2.68 -14.64
C HIS A 30 5.93 -1.42 -14.01
N VAL A 31 6.03 -0.32 -14.76
CA VAL A 31 6.49 0.98 -14.26
C VAL A 31 5.55 1.49 -13.17
N THR A 32 4.24 1.51 -13.42
CA THR A 32 3.21 1.95 -12.46
C THR A 32 3.28 1.17 -11.15
N ARG A 33 3.34 -0.16 -11.24
CA ARG A 33 3.41 -1.06 -10.09
C ARG A 33 4.71 -0.87 -9.31
N THR A 34 5.84 -0.76 -10.00
CA THR A 34 7.15 -0.55 -9.36
C THR A 34 7.17 0.76 -8.59
N LEU A 35 6.78 1.87 -9.21
CA LEU A 35 6.72 3.17 -8.54
C LEU A 35 5.72 3.19 -7.37
N GLY A 36 4.57 2.53 -7.52
CA GLY A 36 3.58 2.41 -6.45
C GLY A 36 4.10 1.64 -5.22
N ILE A 37 4.73 0.49 -5.43
CA ILE A 37 5.34 -0.32 -4.36
C ILE A 37 6.46 0.47 -3.65
N TRP A 38 7.33 1.14 -4.40
CA TRP A 38 8.42 1.93 -3.83
C TRP A 38 7.93 3.15 -3.06
N THR A 39 6.89 3.83 -3.55
CA THR A 39 6.20 4.90 -2.83
C THR A 39 5.73 4.41 -1.45
N LEU A 40 5.04 3.26 -1.42
CA LEU A 40 4.54 2.69 -0.16
C LEU A 40 5.69 2.28 0.77
N ARG A 41 6.75 1.67 0.25
CA ARG A 41 7.96 1.31 1.02
C ARG A 41 8.61 2.53 1.67
N ILE A 42 8.82 3.61 0.92
CA ILE A 42 9.45 4.83 1.44
C ILE A 42 8.55 5.51 2.47
N LEU A 43 7.23 5.53 2.24
CA LEU A 43 6.25 6.05 3.20
C LEU A 43 6.27 5.24 4.51
N LEU A 44 6.25 3.92 4.41
CA LEU A 44 6.33 3.02 5.57
C LEU A 44 7.67 3.15 6.30
N ALA A 45 8.79 3.33 5.59
CA ALA A 45 10.08 3.62 6.19
C ALA A 45 10.03 4.94 6.98
N SER A 46 9.43 6.00 6.44
CA SER A 46 9.23 7.27 7.17
C SER A 46 8.37 7.05 8.44
N LEU A 47 7.32 6.24 8.33
CA LEU A 47 6.50 5.81 9.46
C LEU A 47 7.22 4.84 10.40
N ALA A 48 8.31 4.18 10.02
CA ALA A 48 9.04 3.30 10.94
C ALA A 48 9.93 4.06 11.93
N MET A 49 10.34 5.29 11.59
CA MET A 49 11.32 6.05 12.36
C MET A 49 10.91 6.28 13.84
N THR A 50 9.62 6.44 14.13
CA THR A 50 9.14 6.60 15.53
C THR A 50 9.02 5.28 16.29
N PRO A 51 8.37 4.22 15.74
CA PRO A 51 8.37 2.88 16.34
C PRO A 51 9.77 2.33 16.63
N LEU A 52 10.74 2.56 15.74
CA LEU A 52 12.13 2.16 15.98
C LEU A 52 12.69 2.76 17.27
N ARG A 53 12.44 4.05 17.51
CA ARG A 53 12.82 4.69 18.78
C ARG A 53 12.07 4.14 19.98
N ILE A 54 10.77 3.85 19.84
CA ILE A 54 9.93 3.34 20.94
C ILE A 54 10.37 1.93 21.35
N LEU A 55 10.64 1.06 20.37
CA LEU A 55 10.95 -0.35 20.61
C LEU A 55 12.42 -0.58 20.95
N PHE A 56 13.34 0.11 20.26
CA PHE A 56 14.78 -0.14 20.37
C PHE A 56 15.56 1.00 21.04
N GLY A 57 14.91 2.12 21.38
CA GLY A 57 15.58 3.29 21.96
C GLY A 57 16.45 4.10 20.99
N ILE A 58 16.53 3.70 19.71
CA ILE A 58 17.42 4.30 18.72
C ILE A 58 16.80 5.59 18.16
N SER A 59 17.48 6.74 18.35
CA SER A 59 16.95 8.06 17.97
C SER A 59 17.50 8.64 16.67
N TRP A 60 18.71 8.25 16.24
CA TRP A 60 19.36 8.79 15.04
C TRP A 60 18.53 8.65 13.74
N PRO A 61 17.71 7.59 13.51
CA PRO A 61 16.93 7.45 12.29
C PRO A 61 15.86 8.55 12.12
N ILE A 62 15.42 9.17 13.21
CA ILE A 62 14.39 10.22 13.18
C ILE A 62 14.81 11.40 12.30
N ALA A 63 16.12 11.68 12.20
CA ALA A 63 16.64 12.74 11.33
C ALA A 63 16.26 12.54 9.84
N PHE A 64 16.10 11.29 9.38
CA PHE A 64 15.74 10.99 7.98
C PHE A 64 14.25 11.01 7.70
N ARG A 65 13.38 11.14 8.73
CA ARG A 65 11.93 11.11 8.54
C ARG A 65 11.44 12.14 7.52
N ARG A 66 11.98 13.37 7.57
CA ARG A 66 11.64 14.45 6.64
C ARG A 66 12.08 14.12 5.21
N LEU A 67 13.31 13.61 5.07
CA LEU A 67 13.86 13.22 3.78
C LEU A 67 13.03 12.10 3.12
N LEU A 68 12.73 11.04 3.88
CA LEU A 68 11.90 9.93 3.41
C LEU A 68 10.48 10.40 3.06
N GLY A 69 9.88 11.30 3.85
CA GLY A 69 8.56 11.87 3.54
C GLY A 69 8.54 12.62 2.21
N LEU A 70 9.57 13.43 1.93
CA LEU A 70 9.70 14.15 0.66
C LEU A 70 9.93 13.19 -0.52
N PHE A 71 10.74 12.14 -0.33
CA PHE A 71 10.93 11.12 -1.35
C PHE A 71 9.69 10.27 -1.61
N ALA A 72 8.89 9.97 -0.60
CA ALA A 72 7.59 9.33 -0.78
C ALA A 72 6.66 10.23 -1.61
N PHE A 73 6.65 11.55 -1.33
CA PHE A 73 5.89 12.51 -2.12
C PHE A 73 6.36 12.60 -3.58
N PHE A 74 7.68 12.69 -3.80
CA PHE A 74 8.26 12.65 -5.14
C PHE A 74 7.89 11.37 -5.89
N SER A 75 8.00 10.21 -5.21
CA SER A 75 7.69 8.91 -5.81
C SER A 75 6.21 8.76 -6.15
N VAL A 76 5.30 9.29 -5.33
CA VAL A 76 3.86 9.27 -5.65
C VAL A 76 3.55 10.21 -6.82
N CYS A 77 4.24 11.34 -6.96
CA CYS A 77 4.11 12.20 -8.14
C CYS A 77 4.56 11.47 -9.41
N LEU A 78 5.67 10.71 -9.36
CA LEU A 78 6.08 9.89 -10.49
C LEU A 78 5.05 8.80 -10.80
N HIS A 79 4.59 8.07 -9.79
CA HIS A 79 3.54 7.05 -9.94
C HIS A 79 2.27 7.63 -10.59
N PHE A 80 1.82 8.79 -10.13
CA PHE A 80 0.66 9.50 -10.69
C PHE A 80 0.91 10.01 -12.11
N SER A 81 2.13 10.50 -12.40
CA SER A 81 2.49 10.97 -13.74
C SER A 81 2.43 9.86 -14.79
N VAL A 82 2.70 8.60 -14.43
CA VAL A 82 2.53 7.47 -15.35
C VAL A 82 1.07 7.32 -15.77
N TRP A 83 0.12 7.46 -14.84
CA TRP A 83 -1.31 7.38 -15.16
C TRP A 83 -1.77 8.53 -16.05
N ILE A 84 -1.34 9.77 -15.79
CA ILE A 84 -1.71 10.93 -16.63
C ILE A 84 -1.06 10.84 -18.01
N VAL A 85 0.26 10.63 -18.05
CA VAL A 85 1.08 10.84 -19.24
C VAL A 85 1.13 9.58 -20.10
N LEU A 86 1.42 8.42 -19.51
CA LEU A 86 1.66 7.18 -20.27
C LEU A 86 0.40 6.35 -20.47
N ASP A 87 -0.50 6.32 -19.49
CA ASP A 87 -1.72 5.50 -19.57
C ASP A 87 -2.87 6.25 -20.28
N HIS A 88 -3.02 7.54 -19.99
CA HIS A 88 -4.14 8.36 -20.51
C HIS A 88 -3.74 9.42 -21.54
N PHE A 89 -2.45 9.72 -21.72
CA PHE A 89 -1.99 10.78 -22.65
C PHE A 89 -2.75 12.11 -22.50
N PHE A 90 -3.07 12.51 -21.26
CA PHE A 90 -3.85 13.71 -20.92
C PHE A 90 -5.32 13.74 -21.42
N ASP A 91 -5.93 12.58 -21.69
CA ASP A 91 -7.37 12.48 -22.00
C ASP A 91 -8.23 12.73 -20.73
N TRP A 92 -8.57 14.00 -20.48
CA TRP A 92 -9.32 14.43 -19.30
C TRP A 92 -10.71 13.77 -19.16
N PRO A 93 -11.54 13.63 -20.21
CA PRO A 93 -12.80 12.91 -20.12
C PRO A 93 -12.65 11.47 -19.64
N ARG A 94 -11.70 10.72 -20.21
CA ARG A 94 -11.45 9.31 -19.84
C ARG A 94 -10.93 9.20 -18.42
N MET A 95 -10.00 10.07 -18.03
CA MET A 95 -9.48 10.15 -16.66
C MET A 95 -10.60 10.41 -15.63
N GLY A 96 -11.51 11.34 -15.94
CA GLY A 96 -12.67 11.62 -15.09
C GLY A 96 -13.58 10.41 -14.93
N ALA A 97 -13.87 9.69 -16.01
CA ALA A 97 -14.64 8.46 -15.97
C ALA A 97 -13.95 7.37 -15.13
N ASP A 98 -12.62 7.25 -15.22
CA ASP A 98 -11.84 6.27 -14.46
C ASP A 98 -11.87 6.55 -12.96
N ILE A 99 -11.74 7.82 -12.54
CA ILE A 99 -11.84 8.22 -11.12
C ILE A 99 -13.20 7.79 -10.54
N LEU A 100 -14.29 8.03 -11.27
CA LEU A 100 -15.64 7.71 -10.83
C LEU A 100 -15.94 6.21 -10.83
N LYS A 101 -15.45 5.47 -11.84
CA LYS A 101 -15.73 4.04 -12.00
C LYS A 101 -14.84 3.15 -11.14
N ARG A 102 -13.64 3.61 -10.77
CA ARG A 102 -12.61 2.80 -10.09
C ARG A 102 -12.37 3.36 -8.68
N PRO A 103 -12.97 2.79 -7.63
CA PRO A 103 -12.87 3.35 -6.27
C PRO A 103 -11.43 3.39 -5.75
N TYR A 104 -10.56 2.47 -6.18
CA TYR A 104 -9.15 2.51 -5.83
C TYR A 104 -8.44 3.74 -6.37
N ILE A 105 -8.77 4.23 -7.57
CA ILE A 105 -8.18 5.46 -8.11
C ILE A 105 -8.59 6.64 -7.22
N THR A 106 -9.87 6.75 -6.88
CA THR A 106 -10.37 7.82 -5.98
C THR A 106 -9.65 7.81 -4.63
N VAL A 107 -9.45 6.64 -4.02
CA VAL A 107 -8.69 6.52 -2.76
C VAL A 107 -7.23 6.92 -2.93
N GLY A 108 -6.61 6.55 -4.05
CA GLY A 108 -5.25 6.98 -4.41
C GLY A 108 -5.14 8.50 -4.56
N MET A 109 -6.10 9.14 -5.24
CA MET A 109 -6.16 10.60 -5.37
C MET A 109 -6.29 11.27 -4.02
N LEU A 110 -7.18 10.78 -3.15
CA LEU A 110 -7.33 11.31 -1.80
C LEU A 110 -6.02 11.21 -1.00
N ALA A 111 -5.32 10.07 -1.08
CA ALA A 111 -4.02 9.91 -0.44
C ALA A 111 -3.00 10.94 -0.97
N LEU A 112 -2.93 11.14 -2.29
CA LEU A 112 -2.07 12.14 -2.92
C LEU A 112 -2.41 13.55 -2.43
N THR A 113 -3.69 13.92 -2.44
CA THR A 113 -4.17 15.23 -1.94
C THR A 113 -3.77 15.47 -0.49
N LEU A 114 -3.84 14.45 0.37
CA LEU A 114 -3.40 14.57 1.77
C LEU A 114 -1.88 14.72 1.91
N LEU A 115 -1.09 14.17 0.98
CA LEU A 115 0.38 14.30 1.00
C LEU A 115 0.86 15.67 0.52
N VAL A 116 0.11 16.36 -0.34
CA VAL A 116 0.45 17.71 -0.86
C VAL A 116 0.73 18.73 0.26
N PRO A 117 -0.18 18.98 1.22
CA PRO A 117 0.08 19.97 2.27
C PRO A 117 1.22 19.54 3.21
N LEU A 118 1.48 18.23 3.36
CA LEU A 118 2.59 17.72 4.15
C LEU A 118 3.93 18.04 3.47
N ALA A 119 4.03 17.81 2.16
CA ALA A 119 5.22 18.17 1.39
C ALA A 119 5.45 19.69 1.37
N ALA A 120 4.39 20.48 1.12
CA ALA A 120 4.47 21.94 1.10
C ALA A 120 4.93 22.54 2.45
N THR A 121 4.55 21.90 3.56
CA THR A 121 4.91 22.35 4.92
C THR A 121 6.13 21.64 5.50
N SER A 122 6.87 20.91 4.66
CA SER A 122 8.12 20.24 5.03
C SER A 122 9.35 21.14 4.87
N THR A 123 9.24 22.47 4.97
CA THR A 123 10.37 23.42 4.97
C THR A 123 10.59 24.03 6.35
N ALA A 124 11.83 24.37 6.70
CA ALA A 124 12.16 24.97 8.02
C ALA A 124 11.38 26.28 8.25
N GLY A 125 11.19 27.08 7.20
CA GLY A 125 10.37 28.28 7.23
C GLY A 125 8.91 27.99 7.58
N MET A 126 8.29 26.97 7.00
CA MET A 126 6.90 26.61 7.30
C MET A 126 6.71 26.07 8.71
N VAL A 127 7.69 25.31 9.24
CA VAL A 127 7.65 24.87 10.64
C VAL A 127 7.63 26.08 11.58
N LYS A 128 8.44 27.10 11.29
CA LYS A 128 8.47 28.36 12.08
C LYS A 128 7.18 29.16 11.93
N ARG A 129 6.62 29.28 10.71
CA ARG A 129 5.40 30.06 10.45
C ARG A 129 4.13 29.45 11.03
N LEU A 130 3.94 28.13 10.92
CA LEU A 130 2.75 27.45 11.44
C LEU A 130 2.82 27.22 12.96
N GLY A 131 4.04 27.21 13.51
CA GLY A 131 4.28 26.80 14.88
C GLY A 131 4.24 25.27 15.04
N GLY A 132 5.07 24.77 15.97
CA GLY A 132 5.28 23.32 16.12
C GLY A 132 4.02 22.52 16.48
N LEU A 133 3.02 23.13 17.13
CA LEU A 133 1.78 22.42 17.47
C LEU A 133 0.90 22.22 16.23
N ALA A 134 0.58 23.28 15.48
CA ALA A 134 -0.25 23.18 14.28
C ALA A 134 0.44 22.33 13.21
N TRP A 135 1.76 22.50 13.02
CA TRP A 135 2.55 21.67 12.10
C TRP A 135 2.46 20.18 12.44
N ARG A 136 2.56 19.81 13.74
CA ARG A 136 2.38 18.42 14.18
C ARG A 136 0.97 17.91 13.94
N ARG A 137 -0.06 18.74 14.12
CA ARG A 137 -1.47 18.36 13.87
C ARG A 137 -1.67 18.06 12.39
N LEU A 138 -1.20 18.94 11.50
CA LEU A 138 -1.24 18.75 10.06
C LEU A 138 -0.53 17.47 9.63
N HIS A 139 0.68 17.24 10.15
CA HIS A 139 1.47 16.06 9.81
C HIS A 139 0.90 14.73 10.35
N ARG A 140 -0.22 14.73 11.09
CA ARG A 140 -0.96 13.49 11.41
C ARG A 140 -1.72 12.94 10.21
N LEU A 141 -1.98 13.76 9.18
CA LEU A 141 -2.59 13.29 7.94
C LEU A 141 -1.77 12.18 7.26
N VAL A 142 -0.47 12.06 7.57
CA VAL A 142 0.38 10.97 7.06
C VAL A 142 -0.13 9.59 7.45
N TYR A 143 -0.81 9.45 8.59
CA TYR A 143 -1.39 8.18 9.01
C TYR A 143 -2.60 7.81 8.14
N VAL A 144 -3.44 8.80 7.84
CA VAL A 144 -4.59 8.63 6.94
C VAL A 144 -4.10 8.34 5.52
N ALA A 145 -3.14 9.12 5.01
CA ALA A 145 -2.53 8.89 3.70
C ALA A 145 -1.89 7.50 3.60
N GLY A 146 -1.22 7.02 4.67
CA GLY A 146 -0.68 5.66 4.73
C GLY A 146 -1.77 4.59 4.63
N VAL A 147 -2.87 4.74 5.37
CA VAL A 147 -4.01 3.80 5.32
C VAL A 147 -4.66 3.80 3.94
N LEU A 148 -4.92 4.99 3.36
CA LEU A 148 -5.48 5.11 2.02
C LEU A 148 -4.53 4.52 0.96
N GLY A 149 -3.23 4.74 1.07
CA GLY A 149 -2.24 4.14 0.17
C GLY A 149 -2.19 2.62 0.26
N ALA A 150 -2.29 2.05 1.46
CA ALA A 150 -2.39 0.60 1.65
C ALA A 150 -3.72 0.05 1.10
N LEU A 151 -4.84 0.73 1.33
CA LEU A 151 -6.16 0.35 0.81
C LEU A 151 -6.18 0.39 -0.73
N HIS A 152 -5.64 1.46 -1.32
CA HIS A 152 -5.44 1.59 -2.76
C HIS A 152 -4.71 0.35 -3.31
N PHE A 153 -3.60 -0.06 -2.67
CA PHE A 153 -2.85 -1.22 -3.12
C PHE A 153 -3.57 -2.56 -2.89
N LEU A 154 -4.30 -2.70 -1.78
CA LEU A 154 -5.10 -3.89 -1.48
C LEU A 154 -6.18 -4.16 -2.53
N TRP A 155 -6.86 -3.11 -3.01
CA TRP A 155 -7.88 -3.28 -4.06
C TRP A 155 -7.29 -3.63 -5.43
N LEU A 156 -6.00 -3.37 -5.66
CA LEU A 156 -5.29 -3.84 -6.86
C LEU A 156 -4.82 -5.30 -6.74
N ALA A 157 -4.97 -5.96 -5.58
CA ALA A 157 -4.49 -7.31 -5.36
C ALA A 157 -5.21 -8.31 -6.30
N LYS A 158 -4.46 -8.85 -7.25
CA LYS A 158 -4.91 -9.99 -8.07
C LYS A 158 -4.81 -11.27 -7.23
N LYS A 159 -5.71 -12.23 -7.46
CA LYS A 159 -5.73 -13.52 -6.75
C LYS A 159 -4.35 -14.20 -6.85
N GLY A 160 -3.81 -14.62 -5.71
CA GLY A 160 -2.48 -15.26 -5.62
C GLY A 160 -1.29 -14.31 -5.43
N ARG A 161 -1.52 -13.01 -5.19
CA ARG A 161 -0.47 -12.07 -4.78
C ARG A 161 -0.70 -11.57 -3.35
N ASP A 162 0.19 -11.98 -2.45
CA ASP A 162 0.05 -11.68 -1.02
C ASP A 162 0.75 -10.37 -0.62
N GLU A 163 1.51 -9.76 -1.53
CA GLU A 163 2.34 -8.58 -1.27
C GLU A 163 1.54 -7.41 -0.66
N PRO A 164 0.33 -7.06 -1.14
CA PRO A 164 -0.46 -5.96 -0.55
C PRO A 164 -0.81 -6.20 0.93
N PHE A 165 -1.08 -7.45 1.32
CA PHE A 165 -1.41 -7.81 2.71
C PHE A 165 -0.20 -7.65 3.63
N VAL A 166 1.01 -7.94 3.13
CA VAL A 166 2.24 -7.72 3.90
C VAL A 166 2.41 -6.24 4.25
N TYR A 167 2.27 -5.33 3.28
CA TYR A 167 2.41 -3.89 3.55
C TYR A 167 1.29 -3.34 4.45
N ALA A 168 0.06 -3.85 4.29
CA ALA A 168 -1.04 -3.51 5.19
C ALA A 168 -0.75 -3.98 6.63
N GLY A 169 -0.24 -5.20 6.80
CA GLY A 169 0.19 -5.73 8.10
C GLY A 169 1.32 -4.92 8.74
N VAL A 170 2.34 -4.55 7.95
CA VAL A 170 3.43 -3.66 8.41
C VAL A 170 2.87 -2.32 8.86
N LEU A 171 2.00 -1.69 8.06
CA LEU A 171 1.36 -0.42 8.43
C LEU A 171 0.59 -0.56 9.76
N ALA A 172 -0.24 -1.59 9.88
CA ALA A 172 -1.03 -1.86 11.08
C ALA A 172 -0.13 -2.01 12.32
N LEU A 173 0.99 -2.74 12.20
CA LEU A 173 1.98 -2.87 13.27
C LEU A 173 2.59 -1.51 13.65
N LEU A 174 3.03 -0.72 12.67
CA LEU A 174 3.65 0.58 12.89
C LEU A 174 2.70 1.60 13.54
N LEU A 175 1.40 1.55 13.21
CA LEU A 175 0.37 2.38 13.84
C LEU A 175 -0.03 1.84 15.22
N GLY A 176 -0.12 0.53 15.39
CA GLY A 176 -0.41 -0.14 16.65
C GLY A 176 0.61 0.18 17.75
N VAL A 177 1.91 0.11 17.42
CA VAL A 177 3.00 0.49 18.36
C VAL A 177 2.82 1.92 18.86
N ARG A 178 2.45 2.86 17.98
CA ARG A 178 2.21 4.26 18.34
C ARG A 178 0.97 4.44 19.21
N LEU A 179 -0.10 3.71 18.90
CA LEU A 179 -1.36 3.78 19.63
C LEU A 179 -1.16 3.31 21.08
N VAL A 180 -0.45 2.18 21.26
CA VAL A 180 -0.11 1.65 22.59
C VAL A 180 0.76 2.63 23.38
N ASP A 181 1.80 3.18 22.76
CA ASP A 181 2.69 4.16 23.39
C ASP A 181 1.97 5.48 23.75
N TRP A 182 1.04 5.93 22.89
CA TRP A 182 0.16 7.06 23.21
C TRP A 182 -0.75 6.76 24.41
N ALA A 183 -1.41 5.60 24.43
CA ALA A 183 -2.28 5.18 25.53
C ALA A 183 -1.53 5.08 26.86
N ARG A 184 -0.32 4.49 26.86
CA ARG A 184 0.57 4.42 28.04
C ARG A 184 0.92 5.80 28.59
N ARG A 185 1.27 6.75 27.72
CA ARG A 185 1.57 8.14 28.14
C ARG A 185 0.34 8.90 28.63
N ALA A 186 -0.82 8.69 28.03
CA ALA A 186 -2.07 9.29 28.47
C ALA A 186 -2.48 8.79 29.87
N ALA A 187 -2.35 7.48 30.12
CA ALA A 187 -2.59 6.90 31.44
C ALA A 187 -1.66 7.51 32.50
N LYS A 188 -0.34 7.57 32.24
CA LYS A 188 0.63 8.15 33.18
C LYS A 188 0.30 9.61 33.54
N ARG A 189 -0.12 10.44 32.56
CA ARG A 189 -0.51 11.84 32.78
C ARG A 189 -1.73 11.99 33.67
N ARG A 190 -2.72 11.09 33.53
CA ARG A 190 -3.92 11.06 34.37
C ARG A 190 -3.58 10.74 35.82
N TRP A 191 -2.63 9.83 36.05
CA TRP A 191 -2.18 9.45 37.40
C TRP A 191 -1.39 10.56 38.08
N THR A 192 -0.57 11.33 37.35
CA THR A 192 0.18 12.46 37.92
C THR A 192 -0.65 13.73 38.13
N ALA A 193 -1.79 13.85 37.45
CA ALA A 193 -2.69 15.00 37.54
C ALA A 193 -3.85 14.78 38.52
N ALA A 194 -3.97 13.60 39.13
CA ALA A 194 -4.92 13.38 40.20
C ALA A 194 -4.53 14.25 41.41
N PRO A 195 -5.46 15.03 41.98
CA PRO A 195 -5.16 15.85 43.15
C PRO A 195 -4.69 14.94 44.31
N ALA A 196 -3.71 15.41 45.07
CA ALA A 196 -3.03 14.67 46.14
C ALA A 196 -3.94 14.21 47.30
N SER A 197 -5.25 14.47 47.24
CA SER A 197 -6.23 14.18 48.30
C SER A 197 -6.86 12.78 48.23
N GLU A 198 -6.51 11.94 47.25
CA GLU A 198 -7.11 10.60 47.09
C GLU A 198 -6.07 9.47 47.17
N SER A 199 -4.94 9.73 47.85
CA SER A 199 -3.84 8.76 48.05
C SER A 199 -4.18 7.60 49.01
N ALA A 200 -5.42 7.47 49.47
CA ALA A 200 -5.81 6.45 50.44
C ALA A 200 -7.16 5.83 50.12
N ARG A 201 -7.24 5.04 49.04
CA ARG A 201 -7.95 3.74 49.05
C ARG A 201 -7.77 2.97 47.74
N ALA A 202 -7.27 1.74 47.92
CA ALA A 202 -7.37 0.58 47.03
C ALA A 202 -6.62 0.61 45.69
N ALA A 203 -5.41 0.04 45.70
CA ALA A 203 -4.97 -0.76 44.55
C ALA A 203 -5.80 -2.06 44.50
N PRO A 204 -6.25 -2.46 43.31
CA PRO A 204 -5.74 -3.72 42.81
C PRO A 204 -4.96 -3.52 41.52
N ARG A 205 -3.70 -3.94 41.54
CA ARG A 205 -2.84 -4.13 40.38
C ARG A 205 -3.46 -5.19 39.45
N ARG A 206 -4.36 -4.80 38.55
CA ARG A 206 -4.82 -5.64 37.42
C ARG A 206 -5.15 -4.79 36.19
N VAL A 207 -4.12 -4.26 35.50
CA VAL A 207 -4.30 -3.60 34.19
C VAL A 207 -3.29 -4.11 33.15
N LEU A 208 -2.84 -5.37 33.28
CA LEU A 208 -1.93 -5.96 32.30
C LEU A 208 -2.32 -7.39 31.94
N ALA A 209 -3.58 -7.58 31.52
CA ALA A 209 -4.02 -8.82 30.87
C ALA A 209 -5.32 -8.58 30.12
N LEU A 210 -5.31 -7.77 29.05
CA LEU A 210 -6.44 -7.70 28.11
C LEU A 210 -6.06 -7.09 26.74
N LEU A 211 -4.82 -7.31 26.28
CA LEU A 211 -4.39 -7.03 24.90
C LEU A 211 -3.46 -8.12 24.36
N VAL A 212 -3.83 -9.39 24.59
CA VAL A 212 -3.31 -10.55 23.83
C VAL A 212 -4.44 -11.40 23.24
N LEU A 213 -5.70 -11.13 23.59
CA LEU A 213 -6.87 -11.84 23.02
C LEU A 213 -7.55 -11.02 21.92
N LEU A 214 -6.82 -10.81 20.82
CA LEU A 214 -7.41 -10.65 19.49
C LEU A 214 -6.51 -11.20 18.38
N SER A 215 -5.71 -12.20 18.74
CA SER A 215 -5.38 -13.32 17.86
C SER A 215 -6.20 -14.51 18.35
N VAL A 216 -6.95 -15.14 17.45
CA VAL A 216 -7.78 -16.35 17.61
C VAL A 216 -9.20 -16.09 18.12
N GLY A 217 -10.13 -15.97 17.17
CA GLY A 217 -11.56 -15.86 17.42
C GLY A 217 -12.43 -15.56 16.19
N LEU A 218 -12.08 -16.05 15.00
CA LEU A 218 -13.08 -16.33 13.96
C LEU A 218 -13.25 -17.85 13.93
N PRO A 219 -14.33 -18.41 14.51
CA PRO A 219 -14.76 -19.73 14.12
C PRO A 219 -15.40 -19.63 12.73
N GLY A 220 -14.90 -20.43 11.79
CA GLY A 220 -15.57 -20.68 10.52
C GLY A 220 -14.89 -20.08 9.29
N TRP A 221 -13.66 -20.50 8.99
CA TRP A 221 -13.21 -20.72 7.62
C TRP A 221 -11.93 -21.58 7.60
N MET A 222 -12.01 -22.77 8.21
CA MET A 222 -11.24 -23.89 7.67
C MET A 222 -11.94 -24.29 6.37
N GLY A 223 -11.57 -23.64 5.27
CA GLY A 223 -11.71 -24.28 3.97
C GLY A 223 -10.88 -25.55 4.04
N SER A 224 -11.52 -26.70 3.85
CA SER A 224 -10.84 -27.98 3.66
C SER A 224 -9.64 -27.78 2.74
N PRO A 225 -8.50 -28.45 2.98
CA PRO A 225 -7.45 -28.46 1.99
C PRO A 225 -8.10 -28.99 0.71
N ALA A 226 -8.25 -28.12 -0.29
CA ALA A 226 -8.50 -28.60 -1.62
C ALA A 226 -7.27 -29.46 -1.91
N GLU A 227 -7.44 -30.79 -1.86
CA GLU A 227 -6.52 -31.71 -2.50
C GLU A 227 -6.28 -31.12 -3.87
N GLY A 228 -5.06 -30.61 -4.08
CA GLY A 228 -4.64 -30.19 -5.39
C GLY A 228 -4.86 -31.41 -6.26
N GLN A 229 -5.81 -31.31 -7.19
CA GLN A 229 -5.95 -32.32 -8.22
C GLN A 229 -4.56 -32.40 -8.87
N ALA A 230 -3.82 -33.46 -8.54
CA ALA A 230 -2.57 -33.76 -9.18
C ALA A 230 -2.84 -33.63 -10.68
N LEU A 231 -2.09 -32.78 -11.36
CA LEU A 231 -2.22 -32.58 -12.80
C LEU A 231 -2.13 -33.97 -13.44
N ARG A 232 -3.30 -34.56 -13.75
CA ARG A 232 -3.40 -35.85 -14.42
C ARG A 232 -2.89 -35.61 -15.84
N ARG A 233 -1.57 -35.73 -16.02
CA ARG A 233 -0.98 -35.85 -17.35
C ARG A 233 -1.66 -37.07 -18.00
N GLY A 234 -2.40 -36.84 -19.07
CA GLY A 234 -2.99 -37.90 -19.88
C GLY A 234 -4.49 -37.81 -20.17
N ARG A 235 -5.23 -36.81 -19.68
CA ARG A 235 -6.59 -36.56 -20.21
C ARG A 235 -6.54 -35.59 -21.40
N PRO A 236 -7.20 -35.91 -22.54
CA PRO A 236 -7.38 -34.96 -23.63
C PRO A 236 -8.11 -33.71 -23.12
N VAL A 237 -7.74 -32.54 -23.65
CA VAL A 237 -8.46 -31.29 -23.40
C VAL A 237 -9.95 -31.48 -23.77
N PRO A 238 -10.90 -31.03 -22.92
CA PRO A 238 -12.32 -31.05 -23.27
C PRO A 238 -12.59 -30.24 -24.54
N ASP A 239 -13.57 -30.65 -25.35
CA ASP A 239 -13.94 -29.89 -26.54
C ASP A 239 -14.43 -28.50 -26.18
N ILE A 240 -13.93 -27.48 -26.88
CA ILE A 240 -14.36 -26.08 -26.75
C ILE A 240 -15.67 -25.90 -27.53
N ALA A 241 -16.71 -26.60 -27.12
CA ALA A 241 -18.04 -26.44 -27.68
C ALA A 241 -18.75 -25.30 -26.94
N GLY A 242 -18.88 -24.12 -27.57
CA GLY A 242 -19.76 -23.04 -27.10
C GLY A 242 -19.15 -21.66 -26.90
N ALA A 243 -17.84 -21.46 -27.13
CA ALA A 243 -17.26 -20.11 -27.16
C ALA A 243 -17.53 -19.43 -28.51
N PRO A 244 -17.85 -18.11 -28.56
CA PRO A 244 -17.98 -17.37 -29.81
C PRO A 244 -16.61 -17.20 -30.48
N TRP A 245 -16.51 -17.61 -31.74
CA TRP A 245 -15.27 -17.57 -32.53
C TRP A 245 -15.27 -16.33 -33.42
N ILE A 246 -14.18 -15.55 -33.37
CA ILE A 246 -14.12 -14.24 -34.03
C ILE A 246 -13.90 -14.37 -35.55
N ASN A 247 -13.10 -15.35 -36.00
CA ASN A 247 -12.60 -15.42 -37.38
C ASN A 247 -12.72 -16.81 -38.02
N SER A 248 -13.48 -17.74 -37.42
CA SER A 248 -13.70 -19.07 -37.99
C SER A 248 -15.00 -19.69 -37.46
N PRO A 249 -15.60 -20.65 -38.18
CA PRO A 249 -16.63 -21.52 -37.60
C PRO A 249 -16.09 -22.26 -36.36
N PRO A 250 -16.94 -22.72 -35.43
CA PRO A 250 -16.49 -23.46 -34.26
C PRO A 250 -15.68 -24.69 -34.64
N LEU A 251 -14.45 -24.80 -34.14
CA LEU A 251 -13.55 -25.91 -34.41
C LEU A 251 -13.53 -26.88 -33.23
N THR A 252 -13.60 -28.17 -33.52
CA THR A 252 -13.33 -29.22 -32.52
C THR A 252 -11.84 -29.21 -32.16
N THR A 253 -11.47 -29.80 -31.02
CA THR A 253 -10.06 -29.90 -30.59
C THR A 253 -9.14 -30.54 -31.65
N SER A 254 -9.68 -31.47 -32.44
CA SER A 254 -8.97 -32.08 -33.57
C SER A 254 -8.70 -31.10 -34.73
N GLY A 255 -9.59 -30.14 -34.96
CA GLY A 255 -9.47 -29.14 -36.04
C GLY A 255 -8.55 -27.95 -35.73
N LEU A 256 -8.12 -27.80 -34.48
CA LEU A 256 -7.21 -26.73 -34.03
C LEU A 256 -5.73 -27.08 -34.22
N LYS A 257 -5.40 -28.34 -34.53
CA LYS A 257 -4.01 -28.80 -34.61
C LYS A 257 -3.29 -28.09 -35.77
N GLY A 258 -2.37 -27.18 -35.44
CA GLY A 258 -1.58 -26.42 -36.41
C GLY A 258 -2.23 -25.12 -36.92
N ARG A 259 -3.35 -24.68 -36.35
CA ARG A 259 -4.01 -23.41 -36.70
C ARG A 259 -3.95 -22.43 -35.53
N VAL A 260 -3.66 -21.16 -35.82
CA VAL A 260 -3.74 -20.06 -34.84
C VAL A 260 -5.14 -19.45 -34.94
N VAL A 261 -5.91 -19.50 -33.87
CA VAL A 261 -7.28 -18.97 -33.82
C VAL A 261 -7.42 -18.09 -32.58
N LEU A 262 -8.00 -16.90 -32.76
CA LEU A 262 -8.29 -15.96 -31.68
C LEU A 262 -9.64 -16.32 -31.06
N VAL A 263 -9.62 -16.59 -29.75
CA VAL A 263 -10.81 -16.81 -28.93
C VAL A 263 -10.96 -15.62 -27.99
N GLU A 264 -12.12 -14.99 -27.99
CA GLU A 264 -12.40 -13.88 -27.07
C GLU A 264 -12.62 -14.45 -25.66
N PHE A 265 -11.68 -14.22 -24.74
CA PHE A 265 -11.75 -14.73 -23.37
C PHE A 265 -12.17 -13.68 -22.34
N TRP A 266 -12.72 -12.54 -22.80
CA TRP A 266 -13.19 -11.46 -21.94
C TRP A 266 -14.46 -10.82 -22.51
N THR A 267 -15.56 -10.97 -21.79
CA THR A 267 -16.62 -9.96 -21.78
C THR A 267 -16.98 -9.61 -20.34
N TYR A 268 -17.15 -8.32 -20.16
CA TYR A 268 -17.38 -7.57 -18.94
C TYR A 268 -18.53 -8.11 -18.08
N GLY A 269 -18.32 -8.09 -16.75
CA GLY A 269 -19.36 -7.92 -15.75
C GLY A 269 -19.21 -6.53 -15.11
#